data_AF-A0A9E2RL83-F1
#
_entry.id   AF-A0A9E2RL83-F1
#
_cell.length_a   1.000
_cell.length_b   1.000
_cell.length_c   1.000
_cell.angle_alpha   90.00
_cell.angle_beta   90.00
_cell.angle_gamma   90.00
#
_symmetry.space_group_name_H-M   'P 1'
#
loop_
_entity.id
_entity.type
_entity.pdbx_description
1 polymer ?
#
loop_
_entity_poly.entity_id
_entity_poly.type
_entity_poly.pdbx_seq_one_letter_code
_entity_poly.pdbx_strand_id
1 'polypeptide(L)'
;MSEGLTLADSQDRLLAETTWDRNVVVVAGAGTGKTTILVNRILNLLLREPNPLAITEIVALTFTNKAATEMKQRLRAQLLRLTEQADDLIAIFRSRYHLSAEQVGERA
;
A
#
# COMPACT_ATOMS: atom_id res chain seq x y z
N MET A 1 18.18 -10.81 -17.69
CA MET A 1 18.67 -9.71 -16.84
C MET A 1 17.93 -8.44 -17.26
N SER A 2 16.72 -8.23 -16.76
CA SER A 2 16.02 -6.96 -16.94
C SER A 2 16.43 -6.07 -15.77
N GLU A 3 17.39 -5.17 -16.00
CA GLU A 3 17.62 -4.04 -15.09
C GLU A 3 16.28 -3.33 -14.91
N GLY A 4 15.69 -3.50 -13.73
CA GLY A 4 14.41 -2.91 -13.40
C GLY A 4 14.54 -1.39 -13.53
N LEU A 5 13.74 -0.80 -14.42
CA LEU A 5 13.60 0.65 -14.56
C LEU A 5 13.20 1.22 -13.19
N THR A 6 14.19 1.66 -12.43
CA THR A 6 13.95 2.35 -11.16
C THR A 6 13.40 3.72 -11.52
N LEU A 7 12.16 3.98 -11.11
CA LEU A 7 11.53 5.28 -11.36
C LEU A 7 12.37 6.37 -10.70
N ALA A 8 12.52 7.50 -11.39
CA ALA A 8 13.29 8.64 -10.88
C ALA A 8 12.73 9.18 -9.55
N ASP A 9 11.42 9.01 -9.31
CA ASP A 9 10.72 9.42 -8.07
C ASP A 9 10.52 8.26 -7.07
N SER A 10 11.24 7.15 -7.22
CA SER A 10 11.10 5.96 -6.37
C SER A 10 11.30 6.24 -4.89
N GLN A 11 12.24 7.12 -4.54
CA GLN A 11 12.49 7.54 -3.16
C GLN A 11 11.30 8.31 -2.58
N ASP A 12 10.74 9.26 -3.34
CA ASP A 12 9.59 10.06 -2.92
C ASP A 12 8.34 9.19 -2.72
N ARG A 13 8.15 8.20 -3.60
CA ARG A 13 7.07 7.20 -3.47
C ARG A 13 7.24 6.41 -2.17
N LEU A 14 8.44 5.92 -1.89
CA LEU A 14 8.71 5.17 -0.66
C LEU A 14 8.44 6.03 0.58
N LEU A 15 8.87 7.28 0.59
CA LEU A 15 8.60 8.23 1.68
C LEU A 15 7.09 8.47 1.83
N ALA A 16 6.37 8.68 0.73
CA ALA A 16 4.93 8.86 0.73
C ALA A 16 4.16 7.62 1.19
N GLU A 17 4.71 6.42 1.01
CA GLU A 17 4.08 5.17 1.44
C GLU A 17 4.38 4.80 2.89
N THR A 18 5.52 5.24 3.44
CA THR A 18 6.05 4.77 4.74
C THR A 18 6.15 5.83 5.83
N THR A 19 5.98 7.13 5.52
CA THR A 19 5.97 8.20 6.54
C THR A 19 4.62 8.23 7.25
N TRP A 20 4.56 8.01 8.57
CA TRP A 20 3.31 7.93 9.34
C TRP A 20 3.26 8.86 10.56
N ASP A 21 4.36 9.52 10.89
CA ASP A 21 4.55 10.41 12.04
C ASP A 21 4.29 11.89 11.71
N ARG A 22 3.94 12.19 10.46
CA ARG A 22 3.67 13.54 9.96
C ARG A 22 2.83 13.52 8.70
N ASN A 23 2.30 14.68 8.35
CA ASN A 23 1.57 14.89 7.10
C ASN A 23 2.51 14.82 5.89
N VAL A 24 2.05 14.18 4.82
CA VAL A 24 2.75 14.10 3.54
C VAL A 24 1.87 14.69 2.45
N VAL A 25 2.44 15.56 1.63
CA VAL A 25 1.80 16.09 0.42
C VAL A 25 2.52 15.51 -0.78
N VAL A 26 1.76 14.88 -1.68
CA VAL A 26 2.29 14.29 -2.91
C VAL A 26 1.82 15.11 -4.09
N VAL A 27 2.75 15.69 -4.84
CA VAL A 27 2.46 16.38 -6.10
C VAL A 27 2.65 15.39 -7.24
N ALA A 28 1.58 15.07 -7.97
CA ALA A 28 1.67 14.12 -9.07
C ALA A 28 0.66 14.38 -10.19
N GLY A 29 1.14 14.34 -11.43
CA GLY A 29 0.33 14.51 -12.64
C GLY A 29 -0.70 13.39 -12.89
N ALA A 30 -1.52 13.52 -13.93
CA ALA A 30 -2.41 12.45 -14.35
C ALA A 30 -1.59 11.20 -14.76
N GLY A 31 -2.09 10.00 -14.46
CA GLY A 31 -1.43 8.74 -14.84
C GLY A 31 -0.19 8.34 -14.03
N THR A 32 0.27 9.13 -13.06
CA THR A 32 1.52 8.87 -12.31
C THR A 32 1.40 7.87 -11.15
N GLY A 33 0.27 7.15 -11.06
CA GLY A 33 0.08 6.11 -10.04
C GLY A 33 -0.31 6.62 -8.65
N LYS A 34 -0.94 7.80 -8.52
CA LYS A 34 -1.44 8.33 -7.22
C LYS A 34 -2.26 7.32 -6.42
N THR A 35 -3.18 6.63 -7.10
CA THR A 35 -4.01 5.60 -6.46
C THR A 35 -3.17 4.43 -5.94
N THR A 36 -2.13 4.04 -6.67
CA THR A 36 -1.20 2.99 -6.25
C THR A 36 -0.45 3.41 -4.98
N ILE A 37 0.07 4.64 -4.92
CA ILE A 37 0.72 5.19 -3.72
C ILE A 37 -0.22 5.16 -2.52
N LEU A 38 -1.48 5.61 -2.69
CA LEU A 38 -2.46 5.60 -1.60
C LEU A 38 -2.81 4.19 -1.12
N VAL A 39 -2.99 3.23 -2.04
CA VAL A 39 -3.25 1.83 -1.67
C VAL A 39 -2.06 1.24 -0.92
N ASN A 40 -0.84 1.44 -1.41
CA ASN A 40 0.38 0.97 -0.75
C ASN A 40 0.56 1.61 0.63
N ARG A 41 0.27 2.92 0.76
CA ARG A 41 0.30 3.61 2.06
C ARG A 41 -0.67 3.00 3.06
N ILE A 42 -1.90 2.69 2.64
CA ILE A 42 -2.88 2.02 3.51
C ILE A 42 -2.36 0.63 3.90
N LEU A 43 -1.85 -0.16 2.96
CA LEU A 43 -1.24 -1.47 3.26
C LEU A 43 -0.10 -1.37 4.28
N ASN A 44 0.80 -0.40 4.13
CA ASN A 44 1.87 -0.20 5.11
C ASN A 44 1.34 0.17 6.50
N LEU A 45 0.26 0.95 6.59
CA LEU A 45 -0.37 1.26 7.88
C LEU A 45 -1.02 0.04 8.54
N LEU A 46 -1.68 -0.80 7.74
CA LEU A 46 -2.30 -2.04 8.23
C LEU A 46 -1.26 -3.07 8.65
N LEU A 47 -0.11 -3.14 7.96
CA LEU A 47 0.86 -4.22 8.11
C LEU A 47 2.10 -3.85 8.94
N ARG A 48 2.30 -2.58 9.28
CA ARG A 48 3.48 -2.14 10.05
C ARG A 48 3.56 -2.84 11.41
N GLU A 49 4.79 -3.04 11.86
CA GLU A 49 5.11 -3.47 13.21
C GLU A 49 5.89 -2.38 13.94
N PRO A 50 5.79 -2.28 15.28
CA PRO A 50 4.99 -3.13 16.18
C PRO A 50 3.50 -2.77 16.25
N ASN A 51 3.07 -1.65 15.64
CA ASN A 51 1.75 -1.06 15.87
C ASN A 51 0.90 -1.01 14.59
N PRO A 52 0.38 -2.14 14.08
CA PRO A 52 -0.52 -2.13 12.92
C PRO A 52 -1.79 -1.34 13.25
N LEU A 53 -2.35 -0.64 12.27
CA LEU A 53 -3.68 -0.02 12.40
C LEU A 53 -4.76 -1.01 11.95
N ALA A 54 -5.90 -0.99 12.62
CA ALA A 54 -7.11 -1.62 12.10
C ALA A 54 -7.65 -0.80 10.92
N ILE A 55 -8.29 -1.48 9.96
CA ILE A 55 -8.92 -0.80 8.81
C ILE A 55 -9.95 0.24 9.23
N THR A 56 -10.60 0.03 10.38
CA THR A 56 -11.59 0.94 10.98
C THR A 56 -10.98 2.23 11.53
N GLU A 57 -9.66 2.31 11.69
CA GLU A 57 -8.94 3.50 12.12
C GLU A 57 -8.49 4.39 10.95
N ILE A 58 -8.70 3.95 9.70
CA ILE A 58 -8.23 4.64 8.49
C ILE A 58 -9.42 5.21 7.71
N VAL A 59 -9.39 6.52 7.45
CA VAL A 59 -10.34 7.18 6.55
C VAL A 59 -9.63 7.60 5.27
N ALA A 60 -10.12 7.10 4.13
CA ALA A 60 -9.68 7.51 2.80
C ALA A 60 -10.80 8.26 2.07
N LEU A 61 -10.50 9.47 1.60
CA LEU A 61 -11.46 10.35 0.92
C LEU A 61 -11.07 10.53 -0.55
N THR A 62 -12.07 10.55 -1.42
CA THR A 62 -11.88 10.81 -2.86
C THR A 62 -13.00 11.71 -3.38
N PHE A 63 -12.77 12.38 -4.51
CA PHE A 63 -13.76 13.31 -5.08
C PHE A 63 -15.02 12.61 -5.63
N THR A 64 -14.96 11.32 -5.97
CA THR A 64 -16.10 10.60 -6.55
C THR A 64 -16.29 9.22 -5.93
N ASN A 65 -17.54 8.76 -5.87
CA ASN A 65 -17.86 7.39 -5.41
C ASN A 65 -17.18 6.31 -6.26
N LYS A 66 -17.01 6.56 -7.58
CA LYS A 66 -16.30 5.65 -8.47
C LYS A 66 -14.83 5.48 -8.05
N ALA A 67 -14.13 6.58 -7.78
CA ALA A 67 -12.75 6.54 -7.32
C ALA A 67 -12.62 5.85 -5.95
N ALA A 68 -13.53 6.13 -5.01
CA ALA A 68 -13.58 5.44 -3.72
C ALA A 68 -13.77 3.92 -3.88
N THR A 69 -14.69 3.52 -4.77
CA THR A 69 -14.99 2.10 -5.03
C THR A 69 -13.79 1.39 -5.65
N GLU A 70 -13.14 2.03 -6.63
CA GLU A 70 -11.94 1.50 -7.27
C GLU A 70 -10.79 1.34 -6.27
N MET A 71 -10.58 2.32 -5.39
CA MET A 71 -9.56 2.25 -4.34
C MET A 71 -9.83 1.09 -3.38
N LYS A 72 -11.09 0.90 -2.95
CA LYS A 72 -11.51 -0.23 -2.09
C LYS A 72 -11.26 -1.58 -2.76
N GLN A 73 -11.61 -1.71 -4.04
CA GLN A 73 -11.38 -2.94 -4.80
C GLN A 73 -9.89 -3.27 -4.94
N ARG A 74 -9.07 -2.25 -5.26
CA ARG A 74 -7.61 -2.40 -5.37
C ARG A 74 -6.99 -2.82 -4.04
N LEU A 75 -7.38 -2.19 -2.93
CA LEU A 75 -6.90 -2.55 -1.59
C LEU A 75 -7.24 -3.99 -1.24
N ARG A 76 -8.50 -4.40 -1.44
CA ARG A 76 -8.95 -5.78 -1.20
C ARG A 76 -8.16 -6.79 -2.04
N ALA A 77 -7.95 -6.49 -3.32
CA ALA A 77 -7.18 -7.37 -4.21
C ALA A 77 -5.73 -7.54 -3.73
N GLN A 78 -5.10 -6.47 -3.24
CA GLN A 78 -3.73 -6.54 -2.70
C GLN A 78 -3.68 -7.35 -1.39
N LEU A 79 -4.64 -7.17 -0.49
CA LEU A 79 -4.72 -7.95 0.75
C LEU A 79 -4.89 -9.44 0.46
N LEU A 80 -5.79 -9.83 -0.45
CA LEU A 80 -5.97 -11.23 -0.87
C LEU A 80 -4.71 -11.82 -1.49
N ARG A 81 -4.00 -11.04 -2.32
CA ARG A 81 -2.73 -11.46 -2.90
C ARG A 81 -1.69 -11.77 -1.82
N LEU A 82 -1.57 -10.90 -0.82
CA LEU A 82 -0.66 -11.10 0.31
C LEU A 82 -0.98 -12.37 1.12
N THR A 83 -2.23 -12.84 1.10
CA THR A 83 -2.64 -14.12 1.73
C THR A 83 -2.42 -15.35 0.85
N GLU A 84 -2.48 -15.22 -0.48
CA GLU A 84 -2.60 -16.36 -1.40
C GLU A 84 -1.32 -16.68 -2.21
N GLN A 85 -0.35 -15.77 -2.38
CA GLN A 85 0.69 -15.92 -3.41
C GLN A 85 2.13 -15.51 -3.03
N ALA A 86 3.08 -15.97 -3.86
CA ALA A 86 4.50 -15.64 -3.88
C ALA A 86 4.86 -14.80 -5.12
N ASP A 87 4.22 -13.63 -5.31
CA ASP A 87 4.78 -12.61 -6.21
C ASP A 87 5.98 -11.94 -5.52
N ASP A 88 6.98 -11.50 -6.28
CA ASP A 88 8.17 -10.81 -5.74
C ASP A 88 7.80 -9.60 -4.86
N LEU A 89 6.78 -8.84 -5.24
CA LEU A 89 6.33 -7.66 -4.49
C LEU A 89 5.62 -8.05 -3.18
N ILE A 90 4.87 -9.16 -3.19
CA ILE A 90 4.23 -9.75 -2.01
C ILE A 90 5.31 -10.32 -1.07
N ALA A 91 6.30 -11.00 -1.64
CA ALA A 91 7.45 -11.53 -0.90
C ALA A 91 8.24 -10.39 -0.22
N ILE A 92 8.44 -9.26 -0.91
CA ILE A 92 9.05 -8.06 -0.31
C ILE A 92 8.21 -7.54 0.86
N PHE A 93 6.89 -7.44 0.72
CA PHE A 93 6.02 -6.99 1.81
C PHE A 93 6.04 -7.95 3.00
N ARG A 94 5.88 -9.26 2.76
CA ARG A 94 5.90 -10.28 3.82
C ARG A 94 7.26 -10.39 4.49
N SER A 95 8.35 -10.28 3.73
CA SER A 95 9.73 -10.25 4.26
C SER A 95 9.99 -8.97 5.06
N ARG A 96 9.55 -7.81 4.56
CA ARG A 96 9.70 -6.52 5.26
C ARG A 96 9.03 -6.54 6.62
N TYR A 97 7.83 -7.11 6.72
CA TYR A 97 7.02 -7.13 7.94
C TYR A 97 7.10 -8.45 8.72
N HIS A 98 7.83 -9.46 8.23
CA HIS A 98 7.97 -10.78 8.86
C HIS A 98 6.62 -11.48 9.17
N LEU A 99 5.63 -11.35 8.27
CA LEU A 99 4.24 -11.80 8.51
C LEU A 99 3.85 -13.12 7.81
N SER A 100 3.06 -13.94 8.53
CA SER A 100 2.35 -15.09 7.97
C SER A 100 1.10 -14.65 7.18
N ALA A 101 0.56 -15.54 6.33
CA ALA A 101 -0.67 -15.26 5.58
C ALA A 101 -1.89 -15.04 6.50
N GLU A 102 -1.96 -15.77 7.61
CA GLU A 102 -3.01 -15.65 8.61
C GLU A 102 -3.00 -14.26 9.27
N GLN A 103 -1.82 -13.79 9.69
CA GLN A 103 -1.66 -12.48 10.31
C GLN A 103 -2.02 -11.32 9.37
N VAL A 104 -1.84 -11.50 8.05
CA VAL A 104 -2.29 -10.51 7.06
C VAL A 104 -3.81 -10.51 6.96
N GLY A 105 -4.45 -11.69 6.97
CA GLY A 105 -5.91 -11.83 6.91
C GLY A 105 -6.62 -11.18 8.10
N GLU A 106 -6.05 -11.25 9.30
CA GLU A 106 -6.59 -10.58 10.49
C GLU A 106 -6.56 -9.04 10.41
N ARG A 107 -5.67 -8.49 9.58
CA ARG A 107 -5.44 -7.04 9.41
C ARG A 107 -6.24 -6.45 8.24
N ALA A 108 -6.90 -7.29 7.44
CA ALA A 108 -7.66 -6.93 6.23
C ALA A 108 -9.11 -6.55 6.51
#